data_AF-A0A380K223-F1
#
_entry.id   AF-A0A380K223-F1
#
_cell.length_a   1.000
_cell.length_b   1.000
_cell.length_c   1.000
_cell.angle_alpha   90.00
_cell.angle_beta   90.00
_cell.angle_gamma   90.00
#
_symmetry.space_group_name_H-M   'P 1'
#
loop_
_entity.id
_entity.type
_entity.pdbx_description
1 polymer ?
#
loop_
_entity_poly.entity_id
_entity_poly.type
_entity_poly.pdbx_seq_one_letter_code
_entity_poly.pdbx_strand_id
1 'polypeptide(L)'
;MVETLGKNGLTPEEEERTYGKEAHMRQVLDVILNKSFAKFGMEKGRGETYEAMFTVSSIEQAQKYYELIKRIKAGQDELKISEDIRRALPDFPKVAITYSVTENDEASKLNQDKMKEALDDYNDMFGTNYNLAGINAYNANLNDRLARKEKKYLNRSQQLDIVIVVDRLLTGFDVPCLSTLFIDRQPMSPQNLIQAFSRTNRLFDTKKQYGQIVTFQSPQAFKEAINSALSLIFTWWRR
;
A
#
# COMPACT_ATOMS: atom_id res chain seq x y z
N MET A 1 7.50 -1.53 14.02
CA MET A 1 7.94 -2.94 14.06
C MET A 1 8.07 -3.42 12.62
N VAL A 2 9.11 -4.17 12.29
CA VAL A 2 9.33 -4.74 10.95
C VAL A 2 9.07 -6.24 11.01
N GLU A 3 8.17 -6.73 10.17
CA GLU A 3 7.82 -8.13 9.98
C GLU A 3 8.19 -8.53 8.55
N THR A 4 8.78 -9.72 8.38
CA THR A 4 9.31 -10.16 7.11
C THR A 4 8.84 -11.57 6.80
N LEU A 5 8.11 -11.71 5.69
CA LEU A 5 7.34 -12.90 5.33
C LEU A 5 7.83 -13.58 4.03
N GLY A 6 8.89 -13.04 3.42
CA GLY A 6 9.52 -13.66 2.24
C GLY A 6 10.23 -14.98 2.56
N LYS A 7 10.53 -15.77 1.52
CA LYS A 7 11.26 -17.03 1.66
C LYS A 7 12.76 -16.76 1.81
N ASN A 8 13.41 -17.50 2.71
CA ASN A 8 14.87 -17.44 2.92
C ASN A 8 15.61 -18.34 1.93
N GLY A 9 16.81 -17.93 1.52
CA GLY A 9 17.77 -18.78 0.81
C GLY A 9 17.49 -18.98 -0.69
N LEU A 10 16.67 -18.13 -1.31
CA LEU A 10 16.48 -18.13 -2.76
C LEU A 10 17.61 -17.36 -3.46
N THR A 11 18.03 -17.83 -4.63
CA THR A 11 18.89 -17.05 -5.53
C THR A 11 18.09 -15.91 -6.20
N PRO A 12 18.74 -14.84 -6.68
CA PRO A 12 18.04 -13.72 -7.34
C PRO A 12 17.13 -14.14 -8.50
N GLU A 13 17.56 -15.12 -9.31
CA GLU A 13 16.76 -15.67 -10.42
C GLU A 13 15.52 -16.46 -9.92
N GLU A 14 15.66 -17.19 -8.82
CA GLU A 14 14.55 -17.90 -8.18
C GLU A 14 13.57 -16.95 -7.50
N GLU A 15 14.06 -15.85 -6.93
CA GLU A 15 13.22 -14.78 -6.39
C GLU A 15 12.35 -14.16 -7.49
N GLU A 16 12.93 -13.76 -8.61
CA GLU A 16 12.21 -13.16 -9.74
C GLU A 16 11.14 -14.12 -10.30
N ARG A 17 11.49 -15.40 -10.46
CA ARG A 17 10.55 -16.44 -10.94
C ARG A 17 9.46 -16.79 -9.93
N THR A 18 9.70 -16.58 -8.64
CA THR A 18 8.75 -16.92 -7.57
C THR A 18 7.79 -15.78 -7.28
N TYR A 19 8.31 -14.55 -7.17
CA TYR A 19 7.54 -13.39 -6.70
C TYR A 19 6.71 -12.71 -7.80
N GLY A 20 7.00 -12.95 -9.08
CA GLY A 20 6.17 -12.49 -10.20
C GLY A 20 4.88 -13.28 -10.43
N LYS A 21 4.65 -14.37 -9.70
CA LYS A 21 3.50 -15.28 -9.91
C LYS A 21 2.27 -14.84 -9.12
N GLU A 22 1.10 -15.05 -9.71
CA GLU A 22 -0.20 -14.78 -9.06
C GLU A 22 -0.38 -15.57 -7.75
N ALA A 23 0.22 -16.77 -7.64
CA ALA A 23 0.22 -17.55 -6.40
C ALA A 23 0.92 -16.82 -5.23
N HIS A 24 2.04 -16.12 -5.50
CA HIS A 24 2.70 -15.28 -4.51
C HIS A 24 1.82 -14.07 -4.16
N MET A 25 1.26 -13.41 -5.16
CA MET A 25 0.35 -12.28 -4.95
C MET A 25 -0.85 -12.64 -4.07
N ARG A 26 -1.42 -13.84 -4.23
CA ARG A 26 -2.49 -14.34 -3.34
C ARG A 26 -2.01 -14.51 -1.90
N GLN A 27 -0.80 -15.03 -1.68
CA GLN A 27 -0.25 -15.16 -0.32
C GLN A 27 -0.05 -13.79 0.33
N VAL A 28 0.46 -12.82 -0.44
CA VAL A 28 0.59 -11.42 0.00
C VAL A 28 -0.78 -10.84 0.36
N LEU A 29 -1.77 -10.98 -0.52
CA LEU A 29 -3.11 -10.47 -0.29
C LEU A 29 -3.85 -11.19 0.83
N ASP A 30 -3.59 -12.47 1.10
CA ASP A 30 -4.15 -13.15 2.27
C ASP A 30 -3.62 -12.52 3.57
N VAL A 31 -2.34 -12.17 3.60
CA VAL A 31 -1.77 -11.44 4.75
C VAL A 31 -2.42 -10.07 4.91
N ILE A 32 -2.54 -9.31 3.82
CA ILE A 32 -3.10 -7.95 3.84
C ILE A 32 -4.60 -7.98 4.19
N LEU A 33 -5.39 -8.83 3.54
CA LEU A 33 -6.84 -8.79 3.64
C LEU A 33 -7.38 -9.58 4.84
N ASN A 34 -6.72 -10.68 5.25
CA ASN A 34 -7.24 -11.57 6.29
C ASN A 34 -6.41 -11.58 7.57
N LYS A 35 -5.08 -11.42 7.50
CA LYS A 35 -4.19 -11.54 8.67
C LYS A 35 -3.75 -10.20 9.27
N SER A 36 -4.27 -9.09 8.75
CA SER A 36 -3.89 -7.74 9.16
C SER A 36 -4.99 -7.00 9.95
N PHE A 37 -5.96 -7.72 10.55
CA PHE A 37 -7.06 -7.14 11.32
C PHE A 37 -6.61 -6.04 12.31
N ALA A 38 -5.67 -6.37 13.20
CA ALA A 38 -5.13 -5.43 14.19
C ALA A 38 -4.25 -4.34 13.56
N LYS A 39 -3.58 -4.63 12.43
CA LYS A 39 -2.76 -3.65 11.71
C LYS A 39 -3.63 -2.55 11.09
N PHE A 40 -4.85 -2.89 10.65
CA PHE A 40 -5.87 -1.94 10.23
C PHE A 40 -6.68 -1.34 11.39
N GLY A 41 -6.42 -1.73 12.64
CA GLY A 41 -7.14 -1.23 13.80
C GLY A 41 -8.65 -1.50 13.75
N MET A 42 -9.06 -2.62 13.13
CA MET A 42 -10.47 -2.93 12.90
C MET A 42 -11.25 -3.13 14.21
N GLU A 43 -10.57 -3.46 15.32
CA GLU A 43 -11.14 -3.54 16.66
C GLU A 43 -11.66 -2.20 17.20
N LYS A 44 -11.24 -1.07 16.63
CA LYS A 44 -11.70 0.27 17.03
C LYS A 44 -13.10 0.59 16.51
N GLY A 45 -13.59 -0.19 15.56
CA GLY A 45 -14.89 0.02 14.93
C GLY A 45 -14.83 0.93 13.70
N ARG A 46 -15.99 1.05 13.05
CA ARG A 46 -16.12 1.74 11.76
C ARG A 46 -15.79 3.23 11.88
N GLY A 47 -14.93 3.73 11.01
CA GLY A 47 -14.52 5.14 10.98
C GLY A 47 -13.25 5.45 11.78
N GLU A 48 -12.84 4.56 12.69
CA GLU A 48 -11.64 4.73 13.50
C GLU A 48 -10.47 3.82 13.08
N THR A 49 -10.65 3.08 11.99
CA THR A 49 -9.65 2.20 11.39
C THR A 49 -8.44 3.00 10.93
N TYR A 50 -7.33 2.30 10.75
CA TYR A 50 -6.14 2.83 10.10
C TYR A 50 -6.10 2.47 8.63
N GLU A 51 -5.13 3.06 7.94
CA GLU A 51 -4.95 2.94 6.51
C GLU A 51 -3.58 2.35 6.22
N ALA A 52 -3.44 1.70 5.07
CA ALA A 52 -2.20 1.08 4.65
C ALA A 52 -1.74 1.56 3.29
N MET A 53 -0.43 1.63 3.12
CA MET A 53 0.23 1.86 1.85
C MET A 53 0.85 0.55 1.41
N PHE A 54 0.67 0.20 0.14
CA PHE A 54 1.21 -1.01 -0.44
C PHE A 54 2.12 -0.65 -1.62
N THR A 55 3.42 -0.90 -1.48
CA THR A 55 4.41 -0.60 -2.52
C THR A 55 4.91 -1.85 -3.22
N VAL A 56 5.01 -1.77 -4.54
CA VAL A 56 5.39 -2.85 -5.45
C VAL A 56 6.46 -2.37 -6.44
N SER A 57 7.08 -3.28 -7.20
CA SER A 57 8.27 -2.96 -8.00
C SER A 57 7.98 -2.37 -9.39
N SER A 58 6.78 -2.55 -9.94
CA SER A 58 6.42 -2.05 -11.27
C SER A 58 4.94 -1.69 -11.41
N ILE A 59 4.64 -0.87 -12.43
CA ILE A 59 3.25 -0.52 -12.80
C ILE A 59 2.44 -1.76 -13.15
N GLU A 60 3.02 -2.69 -13.91
CA GLU A 60 2.38 -3.96 -14.26
C GLU A 60 2.02 -4.77 -13.01
N GLN A 61 2.92 -4.84 -12.02
CA GLN A 61 2.65 -5.56 -10.78
C GLN A 61 1.54 -4.86 -9.97
N ALA A 62 1.55 -3.53 -9.93
CA ALA A 62 0.52 -2.75 -9.24
C ALA A 62 -0.87 -2.99 -9.85
N GLN A 63 -0.96 -2.98 -11.18
CA GLN A 63 -2.18 -3.29 -11.91
C GLN A 63 -2.66 -4.72 -11.63
N LYS A 64 -1.76 -5.72 -11.67
CA LYS A 64 -2.10 -7.12 -11.33
C LYS A 64 -2.65 -7.26 -9.92
N TYR A 65 -2.06 -6.59 -8.94
CA TYR A 65 -2.57 -6.57 -7.57
C TYR A 65 -3.94 -5.90 -7.47
N TYR A 66 -4.12 -4.76 -8.15
CA TYR A 66 -5.39 -4.05 -8.17
C TYR A 66 -6.53 -4.93 -8.72
N GLU A 67 -6.31 -5.56 -9.88
CA GLU A 67 -7.25 -6.49 -10.50
C GLU A 67 -7.53 -7.72 -9.62
N LEU A 68 -6.50 -8.28 -8.99
CA LEU A 68 -6.67 -9.43 -8.11
C LEU A 68 -7.50 -9.07 -6.88
N ILE A 69 -7.30 -7.88 -6.29
CA ILE A 69 -8.14 -7.39 -5.19
C ILE A 69 -9.59 -7.19 -5.65
N LYS A 70 -9.82 -6.63 -6.86
CA LYS A 70 -11.17 -6.50 -7.43
C LYS A 70 -11.86 -7.87 -7.54
N ARG A 71 -11.17 -8.88 -8.09
CA ARG A 71 -11.68 -10.26 -8.20
C ARG A 71 -11.97 -10.89 -6.83
N ILE A 72 -11.07 -10.74 -5.85
CA ILE A 72 -11.27 -11.24 -4.48
C ILE A 72 -12.49 -10.59 -3.83
N LYS A 73 -12.63 -9.26 -3.96
CA LYS A 73 -13.77 -8.50 -3.43
C LYS A 73 -15.09 -8.93 -4.05
N ALA A 74 -15.11 -9.15 -5.37
CA ALA A 74 -16.25 -9.69 -6.11
C ALA A 74 -16.53 -11.18 -5.83
N GLY A 75 -15.67 -11.86 -5.05
CA GLY A 75 -15.81 -13.29 -4.78
C GLY A 75 -15.51 -14.17 -6.00
N GLN A 76 -14.74 -13.66 -6.97
CA GLN A 76 -14.38 -14.33 -8.24
C GLN A 76 -12.95 -14.92 -8.23
N ASP A 77 -12.27 -14.90 -7.09
CA ASP A 77 -10.96 -15.53 -6.89
C ASP A 77 -11.02 -16.71 -5.92
N GLU A 78 -9.99 -17.56 -5.90
CA GLU A 78 -9.82 -18.63 -4.92
C GLU A 78 -9.67 -18.07 -3.49
N LEU A 79 -8.93 -16.97 -3.33
CA LEU A 79 -8.81 -16.29 -2.05
C LEU A 79 -10.11 -15.52 -1.75
N LYS A 80 -10.66 -15.75 -0.56
CA LYS A 80 -11.84 -15.02 -0.05
C LYS A 80 -11.46 -14.17 1.15
N ILE A 81 -12.11 -13.02 1.27
CA ILE A 81 -12.08 -12.22 2.50
C ILE A 81 -12.87 -12.97 3.56
N SER A 82 -12.23 -13.21 4.71
CA SER A 82 -12.78 -13.95 5.85
C SER A 82 -14.05 -13.28 6.41
N GLU A 83 -14.94 -14.11 6.97
CA GLU A 83 -16.20 -13.64 7.55
C GLU A 83 -15.99 -12.68 8.72
N ASP A 84 -14.90 -12.83 9.48
CA ASP A 84 -14.56 -11.92 10.57
C ASP A 84 -14.27 -10.50 10.06
N ILE A 85 -13.52 -10.39 8.95
CA ILE A 85 -13.23 -9.10 8.31
C ILE A 85 -14.52 -8.51 7.74
N ARG A 86 -15.34 -9.31 7.04
CA ARG A 86 -16.63 -8.86 6.48
C ARG A 86 -17.58 -8.36 7.57
N ARG A 87 -17.62 -9.03 8.72
CA ARG A 87 -18.45 -8.64 9.86
C ARG A 87 -17.98 -7.31 10.48
N ALA A 88 -16.67 -7.14 10.64
CA ALA A 88 -16.10 -5.90 11.17
C ALA A 88 -16.30 -4.72 10.20
N LEU A 89 -15.94 -4.91 8.92
CA LEU A 89 -15.95 -3.90 7.87
C LEU A 89 -16.51 -4.47 6.54
N PRO A 90 -17.84 -4.42 6.32
CA PRO A 90 -18.44 -5.00 5.11
C PRO A 90 -18.05 -4.32 3.80
N ASP A 91 -17.62 -3.05 3.86
CA ASP A 91 -17.18 -2.29 2.69
C ASP A 91 -15.67 -2.44 2.40
N PHE A 92 -14.96 -3.24 3.20
CA PHE A 92 -13.54 -3.51 3.03
C PHE A 92 -13.28 -4.53 1.89
N PRO A 93 -12.22 -4.35 1.09
CA PRO A 93 -11.33 -3.19 1.05
C PRO A 93 -11.83 -2.09 0.08
N LYS A 94 -11.59 -0.83 0.44
CA LYS A 94 -11.57 0.31 -0.49
C LYS A 94 -10.12 0.57 -0.91
N VAL A 95 -9.83 0.38 -2.20
CA VAL A 95 -8.47 0.40 -2.72
C VAL A 95 -8.33 1.43 -3.83
N ALA A 96 -7.27 2.23 -3.76
CA ALA A 96 -6.86 3.12 -4.84
C ALA A 96 -5.46 2.74 -5.33
N ILE A 97 -5.15 3.13 -6.56
CA ILE A 97 -3.84 2.93 -7.18
C ILE A 97 -3.36 4.26 -7.76
N THR A 98 -2.06 4.52 -7.68
CA THR A 98 -1.45 5.69 -8.33
C THR A 98 -0.04 5.36 -8.81
N TYR A 99 0.24 5.77 -10.04
CA TYR A 99 1.55 5.65 -10.69
C TYR A 99 1.71 6.75 -11.74
N SER A 100 2.95 7.02 -12.14
CA SER A 100 3.25 7.97 -13.19
C SER A 100 2.78 7.42 -14.54
N VAL A 101 2.01 8.23 -15.27
CA VAL A 101 1.57 7.93 -16.63
C VAL A 101 2.34 8.87 -17.56
N THR A 102 3.24 8.32 -18.39
CA THR A 102 3.95 9.05 -19.46
C THR A 102 3.18 8.88 -20.76
N GLU A 103 3.30 9.77 -21.76
CA GLU A 103 2.48 9.74 -22.99
C GLU A 103 3.16 9.07 -24.21
N ASN A 104 4.41 8.60 -24.09
CA ASN A 104 5.30 8.46 -25.27
C ASN A 104 5.50 7.05 -25.86
N ASP A 105 4.81 5.99 -25.41
CA ASP A 105 5.05 4.61 -25.91
C ASP A 105 3.77 3.73 -25.93
N GLU A 106 3.74 2.61 -26.65
CA GLU A 106 2.59 1.67 -26.65
C GLU A 106 2.24 1.12 -25.23
N ALA A 107 3.26 0.89 -24.39
CA ALA A 107 3.07 0.57 -22.97
C ALA A 107 2.35 1.70 -22.20
N SER A 108 2.43 2.95 -22.68
CA SER A 108 1.67 4.07 -22.15
C SER A 108 0.18 3.88 -22.31
N LYS A 109 -0.28 3.41 -23.48
CA LYS A 109 -1.72 3.34 -23.77
C LYS A 109 -2.43 2.34 -22.84
N LEU A 110 -1.87 1.15 -22.66
CA LEU A 110 -2.38 0.19 -21.68
C LEU A 110 -2.38 0.77 -20.27
N ASN A 111 -1.30 1.46 -19.87
CA ASN A 111 -1.20 2.08 -18.56
C ASN A 111 -2.21 3.22 -18.35
N GLN A 112 -2.51 3.99 -19.40
CA GLN A 112 -3.54 5.03 -19.43
C GLN A 112 -4.93 4.43 -19.30
N ASP A 113 -5.25 3.41 -20.07
CA ASP A 113 -6.54 2.73 -20.03
C ASP A 113 -6.80 2.14 -18.64
N LYS A 114 -5.80 1.47 -18.06
CA LYS A 114 -5.87 0.93 -16.71
C LYS A 114 -5.96 2.01 -15.63
N MET A 115 -5.26 3.13 -15.81
CA MET A 115 -5.39 4.26 -14.88
C MET A 115 -6.78 4.91 -14.98
N LYS A 116 -7.35 5.00 -16.18
CA LYS A 116 -8.69 5.51 -16.39
C LYS A 116 -9.73 4.64 -15.67
N GLU A 117 -9.63 3.32 -15.83
CA GLU A 117 -10.48 2.37 -15.10
C GLU A 117 -10.37 2.58 -13.58
N ALA A 118 -9.16 2.72 -13.04
CA ALA A 118 -8.95 2.98 -11.62
C ALA A 118 -9.51 4.34 -11.15
N LEU A 119 -9.51 5.37 -12.01
CA LEU A 119 -10.12 6.66 -11.73
C LEU A 119 -11.64 6.57 -11.72
N ASP A 120 -12.23 5.83 -12.65
CA ASP A 120 -13.67 5.57 -12.70
C ASP A 120 -14.12 4.82 -11.44
N ASP A 121 -13.41 3.76 -11.05
CA ASP A 121 -13.64 3.04 -9.79
C ASP A 121 -13.54 3.99 -8.57
N TYR A 122 -12.57 4.90 -8.55
CA TYR A 122 -12.41 5.88 -7.48
C TYR A 122 -13.55 6.89 -7.43
N ASN A 123 -13.98 7.37 -8.60
CA ASN A 123 -15.11 8.28 -8.74
C ASN A 123 -16.40 7.65 -8.24
N ASP A 124 -16.65 6.39 -8.58
CA ASP A 124 -17.81 5.64 -8.11
C ASP A 124 -17.78 5.40 -6.60
N MET A 125 -16.60 5.08 -6.04
CA MET A 125 -16.44 4.87 -4.59
C MET A 125 -16.72 6.12 -3.76
N PHE A 126 -16.40 7.31 -4.26
CA PHE A 126 -16.38 8.54 -3.45
C PHE A 126 -17.26 9.68 -3.97
N GLY A 127 -17.94 9.48 -5.11
CA GLY A 127 -18.76 10.52 -5.75
C GLY A 127 -17.91 11.66 -6.32
N THR A 128 -16.76 11.35 -6.92
CA THR A 128 -15.86 12.35 -7.56
C THR A 128 -15.96 12.29 -9.08
N ASN A 129 -15.21 13.14 -9.79
CA ASN A 129 -15.20 13.18 -11.26
C ASN A 129 -13.80 13.52 -11.80
N TYR A 130 -12.83 12.66 -11.53
CA TYR A 130 -11.46 12.78 -12.03
C TYR A 130 -11.29 12.03 -13.36
N ASN A 131 -10.39 12.54 -14.19
CA ASN A 131 -9.96 11.92 -15.44
C ASN A 131 -8.43 12.01 -15.56
N LEU A 132 -7.86 11.45 -16.63
CA LEU A 132 -6.41 11.46 -16.83
C LEU A 132 -5.81 12.87 -16.88
N ALA A 133 -6.50 13.84 -17.50
CA ALA A 133 -6.04 15.24 -17.50
C ALA A 133 -6.05 15.86 -16.09
N GLY A 134 -6.94 15.38 -15.21
CA GLY A 134 -7.08 15.75 -13.81
C GLY A 134 -6.25 14.92 -12.83
N ILE A 135 -5.24 14.16 -13.27
CA ILE A 135 -4.49 13.22 -12.40
C ILE A 135 -3.83 13.91 -11.19
N ASN A 136 -3.41 15.17 -11.34
CA ASN A 136 -2.84 15.96 -10.24
C ASN A 136 -3.89 16.29 -9.18
N ALA A 137 -5.12 16.61 -9.59
CA ALA A 137 -6.23 16.86 -8.67
C ALA A 137 -6.67 15.57 -7.96
N TYR A 138 -6.69 14.44 -8.68
CA TYR A 138 -6.89 13.11 -8.09
C TYR A 138 -5.83 12.81 -7.02
N ASN A 139 -4.55 12.96 -7.33
CA ASN A 139 -3.46 12.71 -6.38
C ASN A 139 -3.54 13.61 -5.14
N ALA A 140 -3.93 14.88 -5.30
CA ALA A 140 -4.16 15.79 -4.19
C ALA A 140 -5.33 15.32 -3.31
N ASN A 141 -6.47 14.93 -3.91
CA ASN A 141 -7.62 14.42 -3.18
C ASN A 141 -7.31 13.11 -2.45
N LEU A 142 -6.59 12.20 -3.10
CA LEU A 142 -6.12 10.94 -2.52
C LEU A 142 -5.27 11.21 -1.27
N ASN A 143 -4.32 12.15 -1.35
CA ASN A 143 -3.50 12.54 -0.21
C ASN A 143 -4.33 13.15 0.93
N ASP A 144 -5.23 14.09 0.62
CA ASP A 144 -6.07 14.75 1.62
C ASP A 144 -7.03 13.78 2.31
N ARG A 145 -7.54 12.80 1.55
CA ARG A 145 -8.39 11.72 2.03
C ARG A 145 -7.64 10.80 2.99
N LEU A 146 -6.48 10.30 2.57
CA LEU A 146 -5.63 9.46 3.40
C LEU A 146 -5.23 10.20 4.69
N ALA A 147 -4.77 11.43 4.55
CA ALA A 147 -4.35 12.27 5.67
C ALA A 147 -5.50 12.72 6.58
N ARG A 148 -6.76 12.45 6.20
CA ARG A 148 -7.98 12.91 6.88
C ARG A 148 -7.96 14.41 7.21
N LYS A 149 -7.47 15.23 6.28
CA LYS A 149 -7.30 16.69 6.50
C LYS A 149 -8.60 17.44 6.72
N GLU A 150 -9.71 16.92 6.19
CA GLU A 150 -11.04 17.51 6.30
C GLU A 150 -11.98 16.61 7.12
N LYS A 151 -12.93 17.21 7.84
CA LYS A 151 -13.92 16.48 8.66
C LYS A 151 -14.68 15.41 7.88
N LYS A 152 -14.93 15.63 6.58
CA LYS A 152 -15.64 14.65 5.73
C LYS A 152 -14.91 13.31 5.63
N TYR A 153 -13.57 13.31 5.67
CA TYR A 153 -12.73 12.10 5.59
C TYR A 153 -12.67 11.33 6.93
N LEU A 154 -13.25 11.86 8.01
CA LEU A 154 -13.48 11.11 9.24
C LEU A 154 -14.64 10.11 9.09
N ASN A 155 -15.53 10.32 8.12
CA ASN A 155 -16.61 9.38 7.85
C ASN A 155 -16.10 8.16 7.09
N ARG A 156 -16.47 6.96 7.54
CA ARG A 156 -16.09 5.69 6.89
C ARG A 156 -16.41 5.65 5.39
N SER A 157 -17.51 6.24 4.97
CA SER A 157 -17.89 6.31 3.55
C SER A 157 -16.83 7.01 2.69
N GLN A 158 -16.09 7.95 3.27
CA GLN A 158 -15.04 8.74 2.62
C GLN A 158 -13.63 8.24 2.93
N GLN A 159 -13.46 7.16 3.70
CA GLN A 159 -12.13 6.61 4.01
C GLN A 159 -11.67 5.63 2.94
N LEU A 160 -10.36 5.58 2.73
CA LEU A 160 -9.69 4.58 1.91
C LEU A 160 -8.97 3.60 2.82
N ASP A 161 -8.91 2.32 2.46
CA ASP A 161 -8.21 1.32 3.27
C ASP A 161 -6.77 1.12 2.80
N ILE A 162 -6.58 0.99 1.48
CA ILE A 162 -5.29 0.64 0.87
C ILE A 162 -5.00 1.56 -0.31
N VAL A 163 -3.78 2.08 -0.38
CA VAL A 163 -3.25 2.74 -1.58
C VAL A 163 -2.08 1.94 -2.15
N ILE A 164 -2.18 1.54 -3.42
CA ILE A 164 -1.11 0.85 -4.16
C ILE A 164 -0.24 1.88 -4.88
N VAL A 165 1.08 1.79 -4.66
CA VAL A 165 2.07 2.71 -5.23
C VAL A 165 3.28 1.96 -5.80
N VAL A 166 3.89 2.49 -6.86
CA VAL A 166 5.10 1.91 -7.47
C VAL A 166 6.35 2.60 -6.93
N ASP A 167 6.76 3.71 -7.56
CA ASP A 167 8.00 4.41 -7.24
C ASP A 167 7.81 5.69 -6.45
N ARG A 168 6.56 6.13 -6.26
CA ARG A 168 6.27 7.26 -5.36
C ARG A 168 6.33 6.81 -3.91
N LEU A 169 7.54 6.57 -3.47
CA LEU A 169 7.88 6.60 -2.06
C LEU A 169 7.86 8.06 -1.61
N LEU A 170 6.71 8.48 -1.08
CA LEU A 170 6.65 9.33 0.11
C LEU A 170 7.22 10.76 0.00
N THR A 171 7.36 11.32 -1.19
CA THR A 171 7.56 12.76 -1.32
C THR A 171 6.20 13.46 -1.27
N GLY A 172 5.79 13.88 -0.06
CA GLY A 172 4.62 14.74 0.15
C GLY A 172 3.36 14.08 0.73
N PHE A 173 3.36 12.75 0.94
CA PHE A 173 2.27 12.07 1.66
C PHE A 173 2.44 12.26 3.18
N ASP A 174 1.63 13.17 3.72
CA ASP A 174 1.59 13.52 5.14
C ASP A 174 0.39 12.85 5.78
N VAL A 175 0.50 11.54 6.07
CA VAL A 175 -0.67 10.72 6.44
C VAL A 175 -0.54 10.19 7.88
N PRO A 176 -1.04 10.92 8.89
CA PRO A 176 -1.03 10.45 10.27
C PRO A 176 -1.74 9.12 10.48
N CYS A 177 -2.84 8.87 9.76
CA CYS A 177 -3.67 7.66 9.85
C CYS A 177 -3.01 6.40 9.28
N LEU A 178 -1.86 6.54 8.59
CA LEU A 178 -1.14 5.44 7.97
C LEU A 178 -0.46 4.60 9.05
N SER A 179 -1.00 3.42 9.34
CA SER A 179 -0.42 2.52 10.34
C SER A 179 0.60 1.58 9.74
N THR A 180 0.39 1.15 8.50
CA THR A 180 1.11 0.00 7.93
C THR A 180 1.64 0.29 6.54
N LEU A 181 2.90 -0.03 6.32
CA LEU A 181 3.53 -0.06 5.00
C LEU A 181 3.80 -1.52 4.60
N PHE A 182 3.07 -1.99 3.61
CA PHE A 182 3.26 -3.28 2.97
C PHE A 182 4.24 -3.11 1.80
N ILE A 183 5.25 -3.99 1.69
CA ILE A 183 6.33 -3.88 0.70
C ILE A 183 6.51 -5.22 0.00
N ASP A 184 6.10 -5.31 -1.27
CA ASP A 184 6.33 -6.46 -2.14
C ASP A 184 7.25 -6.08 -3.31
N ARG A 185 8.49 -5.74 -2.95
CA ARG A 185 9.58 -5.40 -3.87
C ARG A 185 10.92 -5.63 -3.18
N GLN A 186 11.99 -5.67 -3.97
CA GLN A 186 13.36 -5.64 -3.46
C GLN A 186 13.60 -4.37 -2.60
N PRO A 187 14.49 -4.44 -1.59
CA PRO A 187 14.75 -3.33 -0.70
C PRO A 187 15.25 -2.11 -1.46
N MET A 188 14.75 -0.94 -1.08
CA MET A 188 15.18 0.34 -1.61
C MET A 188 16.56 0.70 -1.03
N SER A 189 17.12 1.82 -1.50
CA SER A 189 18.28 2.41 -0.84
C SER A 189 18.00 2.66 0.66
N PRO A 190 19.00 2.53 1.54
CA PRO A 190 18.83 2.78 2.98
C PRO A 190 18.19 4.15 3.29
N GLN A 191 18.51 5.19 2.52
CA GLN A 191 17.93 6.52 2.72
C GLN A 191 16.42 6.54 2.44
N ASN A 192 15.99 5.95 1.33
CA ASN A 192 14.57 5.87 0.96
C ASN A 192 13.80 5.00 1.96
N LEU A 193 14.43 3.94 2.46
CA LEU A 193 13.85 3.08 3.48
C LEU A 193 13.61 3.84 4.80
N ILE A 194 14.59 4.60 5.30
CA ILE A 194 14.42 5.46 6.50
C ILE A 194 13.29 6.47 6.27
N GLN A 195 13.26 7.12 5.11
CA GLN A 195 12.21 8.08 4.79
C GLN A 195 10.84 7.41 4.84
N ALA A 196 10.68 6.24 4.22
CA ALA A 196 9.44 5.46 4.28
C ALA A 196 9.02 5.10 5.70
N PHE A 197 9.98 4.64 6.49
CA PHE A 197 9.73 4.17 7.84
C PHE A 197 9.30 5.34 8.73
N SER A 198 9.97 6.48 8.61
CA SER A 198 9.68 7.69 9.38
C SER A 198 8.24 8.19 9.18
N ARG A 199 7.66 7.98 7.99
CA ARG A 199 6.31 8.47 7.66
C ARG A 199 5.19 7.67 8.34
N THR A 200 5.42 6.39 8.60
CA THR A 200 4.47 5.53 9.34
C THR A 200 4.46 5.81 10.84
N ASN A 201 5.54 6.41 11.39
CA ASN A 201 5.71 6.66 12.83
C ASN A 201 5.06 7.96 13.33
N ARG A 202 4.16 8.57 12.56
CA ARG A 202 3.40 9.74 13.01
C ARG A 202 2.41 9.36 14.10
N LEU A 203 2.41 10.13 15.18
CA LEU A 203 1.39 10.08 16.22
C LEU A 203 0.03 10.40 15.59
N PHE A 204 -0.96 9.57 15.89
CA PHE A 204 -2.34 9.75 15.42
C PHE A 204 -3.31 9.64 16.58
N ASP A 205 -3.21 8.57 17.36
CA ASP A 205 -3.92 8.41 18.62
C ASP A 205 -3.01 7.75 19.67
N THR A 206 -3.53 7.59 20.89
CA THR A 206 -2.80 7.00 22.01
C THR A 206 -2.55 5.49 21.86
N LYS A 207 -3.22 4.81 20.91
CA LYS A 207 -3.10 3.37 20.66
C LYS A 207 -2.12 3.05 19.52
N LYS A 208 -1.91 3.97 18.58
CA LYS A 208 -0.91 3.86 17.51
C LYS A 208 0.49 4.12 18.09
N GLN A 209 1.06 3.11 18.72
CA GLN A 209 2.37 3.22 19.37
C GLN A 209 3.55 3.33 18.37
N TYR A 210 3.44 2.68 17.21
CA TYR A 210 4.49 2.67 16.19
C TYR A 210 3.92 2.29 14.81
N GLY A 211 4.61 2.72 13.75
CA GLY A 211 4.38 2.26 12.39
C GLY A 211 4.74 0.78 12.22
N GLN A 212 3.92 0.07 11.45
CA GLN A 212 4.11 -1.33 11.08
C GLN A 212 4.67 -1.41 9.68
N ILE A 213 5.65 -2.29 9.48
CA ILE A 213 6.30 -2.48 8.19
C ILE A 213 6.31 -3.97 7.92
N VAL A 214 5.75 -4.37 6.79
CA VAL A 214 5.61 -5.77 6.43
C VAL A 214 6.24 -5.97 5.05
N THR A 215 7.29 -6.78 4.99
CA THR A 215 8.03 -7.06 3.76
C THR A 215 7.76 -8.48 3.28
N PHE A 216 7.52 -8.66 1.99
CA PHE A 216 7.12 -9.95 1.40
C PHE A 216 8.22 -10.63 0.56
N GLN A 217 9.31 -9.92 0.31
CA GLN A 217 10.45 -10.40 -0.48
C GLN A 217 11.76 -10.24 0.31
N SER A 218 12.77 -10.99 -0.11
CA SER A 218 14.19 -10.80 0.23
C SER A 218 14.49 -10.51 1.70
N PRO A 219 14.15 -11.40 2.64
CA PRO A 219 14.26 -11.13 4.07
C PRO A 219 15.65 -10.68 4.53
N GLN A 220 16.68 -11.36 4.04
CA GLN A 220 18.06 -11.08 4.39
C GLN A 220 18.51 -9.71 3.86
N ALA A 221 18.17 -9.40 2.61
CA ALA A 221 18.48 -8.11 2.00
C ALA A 221 17.78 -6.94 2.72
N PHE A 222 16.52 -7.11 3.13
CA PHE A 222 15.84 -6.11 3.95
C PHE A 222 16.51 -5.93 5.32
N LYS A 223 16.91 -7.02 5.98
CA LYS A 223 17.63 -6.94 7.26
C LYS A 223 18.94 -6.16 7.11
N GLU A 224 19.71 -6.41 6.05
CA GLU A 224 20.96 -5.70 5.76
C GLU A 224 20.72 -4.23 5.41
N ALA A 225 19.71 -3.94 4.59
CA ALA A 225 19.32 -2.58 4.24
C ALA A 225 18.90 -1.77 5.47
N ILE A 226 18.11 -2.39 6.38
CA ILE A 226 17.70 -1.77 7.65
C ILE A 226 18.89 -1.52 8.56
N ASN A 227 19.78 -2.50 8.73
CA ASN A 227 20.99 -2.33 9.54
C ASN A 227 21.88 -1.20 9.01
N SER A 228 22.04 -1.12 7.68
CA SER A 228 22.77 -0.04 7.02
C SER A 228 22.09 1.32 7.17
N ALA A 229 20.76 1.35 7.15
CA ALA A 229 19.99 2.57 7.41
C ALA A 229 20.18 3.06 8.86
N LEU A 230 20.12 2.15 9.83
CA LEU A 230 20.32 2.50 11.24
C LEU A 230 21.74 3.01 11.49
N SER A 231 22.77 2.41 10.87
CA SER A 231 24.15 2.87 11.03
C SER A 231 24.38 4.29 10.49
N LEU A 232 23.69 4.67 9.41
CA LEU A 232 23.69 6.05 8.91
C LEU A 232 23.16 7.01 9.98
N ILE A 233 22.00 6.72 10.60
CA ILE A 233 21.43 7.60 11.65
C ILE A 233 22.40 7.82 12.81
N PHE A 234 23.03 6.75 13.31
CA PHE A 234 24.02 6.87 14.39
C PHE A 234 25.26 7.66 14.01
N THR A 235 25.68 7.59 12.74
CA THR A 235 26.83 8.35 12.23
C THR A 235 26.51 9.85 12.13
N TRP A 236 25.27 10.20 11.78
CA TRP A 236 24.79 11.58 11.78
C TRP A 236 24.62 12.16 13.19
N TRP A 237 24.29 11.35 14.19
CA TRP A 237 24.12 11.80 15.59
C TRP A 237 25.43 11.97 16.34
N ARG A 238 26.54 11.43 15.81
CA ARG A 238 27.90 11.55 16.37
C ARG A 238 28.70 12.74 15.81
N ARG A 239 28.14 13.49 14.87
CA ARG A 239 28.70 14.74 14.35
C ARG A 239 27.90 15.92 14.88
#